data_AF-A0A5A9EU32-F1
#
_entry.id   AF-A0A5A9EU32-F1
#
_cell.length_a   1.000
_cell.length_b   1.000
_cell.length_c   1.000
_cell.angle_alpha   90.00
_cell.angle_beta   90.00
_cell.angle_gamma   90.00
#
_symmetry.space_group_name_H-M   'P 1'
#
loop_
_entity.id
_entity.type
_entity.pdbx_description
1 polymer ?
#
loop_
_entity_poly.entity_id
_entity_poly.type
_entity_poly.pdbx_seq_one_letter_code
_entity_poly.pdbx_strand_id
1 'polypeptide(L)'
;MIRGSALSLMLAAALCASAPAGRSASAAEGIPTEVLRVCADGNLLPFSNDRQEGFENRIAKLIADELNVPLAFTWWPQTIGFVRNTLRTRQCDLVMGTAVGEELMQNTNPYYRSTYALVYRRDSGITARTLADPSLQGARIGVVARTPPSAVMLRHGLTNLEPYQLDTDTRAHHPAQQAVEDVAAARTDAAIVWGPIAGFFAARQSVPLAVVPLKDEPGASPFQYMISMGIRPDEPDWRHWLNDFIVRRQGDIDRILGEYHVPLANADGSIRATSAKAEVSEPDGYRMADYRAPTPPTLRGAETVGPEEVERLAKAGAVLVDVLPTPPKPEGLAPGSRWVPPPHRSLPGAHWLPNVGYGAPSADQEAYFRNSLEALTAGDRKRPLVVFCQPDCWMSWNAAKRAVALGYQAVKWYPAGTDGWTAAGRELVTVEPEPKVAN
;
A
#
# COMPACT_ATOMS: atom_id res chain seq x y z
N MET A 1 -80.05 43.60 18.84
CA MET A 1 -81.15 44.17 18.04
C MET A 1 -80.55 44.90 16.85
N ILE A 2 -81.12 44.65 15.67
CA ILE A 2 -81.10 45.51 14.47
C ILE A 2 -79.86 45.44 13.55
N ARG A 3 -80.07 44.76 12.41
CA ARG A 3 -79.86 45.14 10.99
C ARG A 3 -78.49 45.74 10.60
N GLY A 4 -77.85 45.38 9.49
CA GLY A 4 -78.29 44.63 8.32
C GLY A 4 -77.51 45.10 7.08
N SER A 5 -77.47 44.21 6.09
CA SER A 5 -77.51 44.51 4.65
C SER A 5 -76.25 44.95 3.87
N ALA A 6 -75.87 44.02 2.99
CA ALA A 6 -75.86 44.14 1.52
C ALA A 6 -74.59 44.62 0.79
N LEU A 7 -74.01 43.65 0.07
CA LEU A 7 -73.62 43.64 -1.35
C LEU A 7 -73.28 44.98 -2.04
N SER A 8 -72.10 45.06 -2.65
CA SER A 8 -71.96 44.98 -4.13
C SER A 8 -70.49 44.97 -4.60
N LEU A 9 -70.27 44.27 -5.70
CA LEU A 9 -69.05 44.08 -6.50
C LEU A 9 -68.37 45.40 -6.95
N MET A 10 -67.03 45.39 -7.07
CA MET A 10 -66.33 45.64 -8.35
C MET A 10 -64.80 45.38 -8.29
N LEU A 11 -64.36 44.52 -9.20
CA LEU A 11 -63.18 44.60 -10.10
C LEU A 11 -61.73 44.83 -9.57
N ALA A 12 -60.93 43.77 -9.75
CA ALA A 12 -59.57 43.71 -10.34
C ALA A 12 -58.40 44.53 -9.75
N ALA A 13 -57.44 43.80 -9.16
CA ALA A 13 -56.03 43.90 -9.50
C ALA A 13 -55.31 42.62 -9.05
N ALA A 14 -55.08 41.70 -9.99
CA ALA A 14 -54.22 40.54 -9.79
C ALA A 14 -52.77 41.03 -9.67
N LEU A 15 -52.30 41.26 -8.44
CA LEU A 15 -50.87 41.34 -8.19
C LEU A 15 -50.29 39.94 -8.37
N CYS A 16 -49.55 39.78 -9.46
CA CYS A 16 -48.60 38.70 -9.65
C CYS A 16 -47.58 38.74 -8.51
N ALA A 17 -47.86 38.06 -7.40
CA ALA A 17 -46.85 37.63 -6.47
C ALA A 17 -46.03 36.56 -7.19
N SER A 18 -44.95 36.99 -7.85
CA SER A 18 -43.88 36.11 -8.28
C SER A 18 -43.31 35.44 -7.03
N ALA A 19 -43.87 34.28 -6.70
CA ALA A 19 -43.23 33.34 -5.80
C ALA A 19 -41.82 33.10 -6.36
N PRO A 20 -40.75 33.23 -5.57
CA PRO A 20 -39.46 32.74 -6.01
C PRO A 20 -39.68 31.26 -6.29
N ALA A 21 -39.55 30.87 -7.56
CA ALA A 21 -39.43 29.48 -7.93
C ALA A 21 -38.35 28.91 -7.00
N GLY A 22 -38.77 28.03 -6.09
CA GLY A 22 -37.83 27.25 -5.32
C GLY A 22 -36.95 26.55 -6.33
N ARG A 23 -35.72 27.04 -6.47
CA ARG A 23 -34.66 26.23 -7.06
C ARG A 23 -34.63 25.01 -6.17
N SER A 24 -35.20 23.91 -6.64
CA SER A 24 -34.76 22.59 -6.20
C SER A 24 -33.25 22.64 -6.34
N ALA A 25 -32.55 22.71 -5.21
CA ALA A 25 -31.15 22.37 -5.18
C ALA A 25 -31.11 20.89 -5.58
N SER A 26 -31.04 20.64 -6.89
CA SER A 26 -30.27 19.52 -7.38
C SER A 26 -28.91 19.71 -6.71
N ALA A 27 -28.66 18.95 -5.64
CA ALA A 27 -27.32 18.87 -5.08
C ALA A 27 -26.44 18.49 -6.25
N ALA A 28 -25.67 19.45 -6.76
CA ALA A 28 -24.98 19.31 -8.02
C ALA A 28 -24.09 18.06 -7.94
N GLU A 29 -24.53 17.01 -8.63
CA GLU A 29 -23.74 15.81 -8.88
C GLU A 29 -22.54 16.25 -9.71
N GLY A 30 -21.38 16.18 -9.10
CA GLY A 30 -20.18 16.79 -9.62
C GLY A 30 -18.94 16.31 -8.87
N ILE A 31 -17.79 16.64 -9.43
CA ILE A 31 -16.49 16.35 -8.86
C ILE A 31 -16.43 16.94 -7.43
N PRO A 32 -15.99 16.18 -6.41
CA PRO A 32 -15.93 16.69 -5.03
C PRO A 32 -15.09 17.96 -4.91
N THR A 33 -15.64 19.02 -4.32
CA THR A 33 -14.98 20.33 -4.15
C THR A 33 -14.61 20.67 -2.71
N GLU A 34 -15.20 19.98 -1.72
CA GLU A 34 -14.96 20.25 -0.30
C GLU A 34 -14.25 19.10 0.42
N VAL A 35 -14.61 17.86 0.10
CA VAL A 35 -14.04 16.64 0.71
C VAL A 35 -14.30 15.46 -0.23
N LEU A 36 -13.29 14.63 -0.46
CA LEU A 36 -13.47 13.33 -1.10
C LEU A 36 -13.93 12.32 -0.04
N ARG A 37 -15.16 11.83 -0.15
CA ARG A 37 -15.71 10.83 0.77
C ARG A 37 -15.65 9.45 0.13
N VAL A 38 -14.91 8.52 0.73
CA VAL A 38 -14.71 7.17 0.19
C VAL A 38 -15.39 6.14 1.08
N CYS A 39 -16.21 5.28 0.48
CA CYS A 39 -16.76 4.11 1.14
C CYS A 39 -15.66 3.05 1.21
N ALA A 40 -15.31 2.59 2.41
CA ALA A 40 -14.24 1.62 2.59
C ALA A 40 -14.51 0.70 3.78
N ASP A 41 -13.82 -0.43 3.83
CA ASP A 41 -13.83 -1.30 4.99
C ASP A 41 -12.72 -0.89 5.95
N GLY A 42 -13.07 -0.73 7.23
CA GLY A 42 -12.12 -0.33 8.27
C GLY A 42 -11.17 -1.45 8.70
N ASN A 43 -11.39 -2.68 8.25
CA ASN A 43 -10.60 -3.84 8.64
C ASN A 43 -10.50 -4.85 7.48
N LEU A 44 -9.94 -4.46 6.33
CA LEU A 44 -9.83 -5.36 5.18
C LEU A 44 -8.51 -5.15 4.44
N LEU A 45 -7.39 -5.31 5.14
CA LEU A 45 -6.10 -5.35 4.47
C LEU A 45 -6.05 -6.52 3.47
N PRO A 46 -5.39 -6.36 2.32
CA PRO A 46 -4.58 -5.20 1.90
C PRO A 46 -5.32 -4.01 1.31
N PHE A 47 -6.65 -4.09 1.14
CA PHE A 47 -7.45 -3.08 0.45
C PHE A 47 -7.50 -1.79 1.26
N SER A 48 -8.10 -1.86 2.46
CA SER A 48 -8.24 -0.70 3.33
C SER A 48 -8.32 -1.06 4.81
N ASN A 49 -7.95 -0.13 5.67
CA ASN A 49 -8.29 -0.17 7.10
C ASN A 49 -8.42 1.24 7.70
N ASP A 50 -8.90 1.33 8.93
CA ASP A 50 -9.12 2.58 9.67
C ASP A 50 -7.82 3.36 9.98
N ARG A 51 -6.68 2.68 9.98
CA ARG A 51 -5.32 3.25 10.06
C ARG A 51 -4.77 3.73 8.71
N GLN A 52 -5.53 3.54 7.62
CA GLN A 52 -5.18 3.94 6.26
C GLN A 52 -3.91 3.27 5.71
N GLU A 53 -3.66 2.02 6.10
CA GLU A 53 -2.48 1.23 5.72
C GLU A 53 -2.68 0.44 4.42
N GLY A 54 -3.89 0.44 3.84
CA GLY A 54 -4.23 -0.32 2.64
C GLY A 54 -3.89 0.40 1.33
N PHE A 55 -3.77 -0.35 0.24
CA PHE A 55 -3.47 0.23 -1.08
C PHE A 55 -4.62 1.09 -1.61
N GLU A 56 -5.88 0.74 -1.31
CA GLU A 56 -7.03 1.55 -1.70
C GLU A 56 -7.07 2.86 -0.90
N ASN A 57 -6.60 2.86 0.35
CA ASN A 57 -6.42 4.11 1.11
C ASN A 57 -5.40 5.03 0.43
N ARG A 58 -4.27 4.47 -0.02
CA ARG A 58 -3.22 5.23 -0.72
C ARG A 58 -3.67 5.76 -2.07
N ILE A 59 -4.42 4.98 -2.85
CA ILE A 59 -4.96 5.44 -4.14
C ILE A 59 -6.04 6.52 -3.89
N ALA A 60 -6.90 6.36 -2.89
CA ALA A 60 -7.87 7.39 -2.49
C ALA A 60 -7.18 8.70 -2.09
N LYS A 61 -6.05 8.63 -1.39
CA LYS A 61 -5.22 9.80 -1.06
C LYS A 61 -4.67 10.49 -2.31
N LEU A 62 -4.22 9.74 -3.32
CA LEU A 62 -3.79 10.33 -4.59
C LEU A 62 -4.91 11.09 -5.30
N ILE A 63 -6.14 10.55 -5.27
CA ILE A 63 -7.32 11.23 -5.84
C ILE A 63 -7.58 12.54 -5.09
N ALA A 64 -7.63 12.49 -3.75
CA ALA A 64 -7.89 13.66 -2.92
C ALA A 64 -6.83 14.76 -3.10
N ASP A 65 -5.56 14.37 -3.21
CA ASP A 65 -4.44 15.29 -3.45
C ASP A 65 -4.55 15.96 -4.82
N GLU A 66 -4.99 15.24 -5.86
CA GLU A 66 -5.17 15.81 -7.20
C GLU A 66 -6.40 16.73 -7.29
N LEU A 67 -7.43 16.46 -6.48
CA LEU A 67 -8.57 17.34 -6.30
C LEU A 67 -8.28 18.56 -5.40
N ASN A 68 -7.17 18.54 -4.65
CA ASN A 68 -6.85 19.50 -3.61
C ASN A 68 -7.98 19.65 -2.55
N VAL A 69 -8.53 18.51 -2.13
CA VAL A 69 -9.54 18.43 -1.08
C VAL A 69 -9.12 17.44 0.01
N PRO A 70 -9.56 17.60 1.26
CA PRO A 70 -9.42 16.58 2.30
C PRO A 70 -10.00 15.22 1.88
N LEU A 71 -9.41 14.15 2.41
CA LEU A 71 -9.93 12.77 2.29
C LEU A 71 -10.67 12.38 3.57
N ALA A 72 -11.88 11.83 3.43
CA ALA A 72 -12.64 11.24 4.51
C ALA A 72 -13.15 9.85 4.13
N PHE A 73 -13.18 8.93 5.10
CA PHE A 73 -13.68 7.57 4.90
C PHE A 73 -14.99 7.34 5.64
N THR A 74 -15.90 6.64 4.98
CA THR A 74 -17.10 6.05 5.58
C THR A 74 -16.84 4.56 5.74
N TRP A 75 -16.52 4.15 6.98
CA TRP A 75 -16.15 2.78 7.31
C TRP A 75 -17.37 1.89 7.43
N TRP A 76 -17.42 0.83 6.63
CA TRP A 76 -18.47 -0.19 6.68
C TRP A 76 -17.90 -1.56 6.26
N PRO A 77 -18.21 -2.66 6.97
CA PRO A 77 -17.70 -3.98 6.62
C PRO A 77 -18.16 -4.38 5.20
N GLN A 78 -17.26 -4.87 4.36
CA GLN A 78 -17.53 -5.21 2.96
C GLN A 78 -18.29 -6.54 2.84
N THR A 79 -19.50 -6.56 3.40
CA THR A 79 -20.45 -7.67 3.37
C THR A 79 -21.67 -7.32 2.51
N ILE A 80 -22.60 -8.26 2.42
CA ILE A 80 -23.93 -8.01 1.86
C ILE A 80 -24.51 -6.71 2.44
N GLY A 81 -24.90 -5.79 1.55
CA GLY A 81 -25.47 -4.50 1.92
C GLY A 81 -24.49 -3.33 1.98
N PHE A 82 -23.17 -3.51 1.79
CA PHE A 82 -22.18 -2.42 1.80
C PHE A 82 -22.62 -1.23 0.93
N VAL A 83 -22.81 -1.45 -0.39
CA VAL A 83 -23.18 -0.39 -1.35
C VAL A 83 -24.53 0.26 -1.01
N ARG A 84 -25.49 -0.54 -0.56
CA ARG A 84 -26.84 -0.07 -0.21
C ARG A 84 -26.82 0.82 1.02
N ASN A 85 -25.96 0.52 2.00
CA ASN A 85 -25.88 1.25 3.26
C ASN A 85 -24.89 2.41 3.21
N THR A 86 -23.96 2.47 2.25
CA THR A 86 -22.95 3.53 2.13
C THR A 86 -23.18 4.43 0.91
N LEU A 87 -22.80 3.97 -0.28
CA LEU A 87 -22.81 4.75 -1.52
C LEU A 87 -24.22 5.22 -1.90
N ARG A 88 -25.22 4.33 -1.81
CA ARG A 88 -26.62 4.63 -2.17
C ARG A 88 -27.34 5.53 -1.16
N THR A 89 -26.89 5.57 0.10
CA THR A 89 -27.39 6.51 1.11
C THR A 89 -26.62 7.83 1.11
N ARG A 90 -25.73 8.05 0.13
CA ARG A 90 -24.90 9.26 -0.03
C ARG A 90 -24.01 9.58 1.18
N GLN A 91 -23.62 8.57 1.95
CA GLN A 91 -22.63 8.73 3.03
C GLN A 91 -21.20 8.92 2.50
N CYS A 92 -20.97 8.56 1.24
CA CYS A 92 -19.69 8.65 0.54
C CYS A 92 -19.94 8.68 -0.97
N ASP A 93 -18.94 9.03 -1.77
CA ASP A 93 -19.03 9.35 -3.20
C ASP A 93 -18.24 8.41 -4.11
N LEU A 94 -17.44 7.52 -3.51
CA LEU A 94 -16.55 6.65 -4.26
C LEU A 94 -16.35 5.32 -3.51
N VAL A 95 -16.43 4.22 -4.24
CA VAL A 95 -15.95 2.90 -3.84
C VAL A 95 -14.68 2.61 -4.63
N MET A 96 -13.58 2.27 -3.95
CA MET A 96 -12.27 2.17 -4.60
C MET A 96 -12.13 0.94 -5.49
N GLY A 97 -12.69 -0.19 -5.10
CA GLY A 97 -12.53 -1.46 -5.81
C GLY A 97 -13.83 -2.21 -5.97
N THR A 98 -14.22 -2.48 -7.21
CA THR A 98 -15.28 -3.42 -7.57
C THR A 98 -14.93 -4.15 -8.85
N ALA A 99 -15.44 -5.37 -9.03
CA ALA A 99 -15.35 -6.04 -10.31
C ALA A 99 -16.17 -5.27 -11.36
N VAL A 100 -15.61 -5.09 -12.57
CA VAL A 100 -16.35 -4.54 -13.71
C VAL A 100 -17.59 -5.39 -13.97
N GLY A 101 -18.75 -4.75 -14.13
CA GLY A 101 -20.03 -5.41 -14.34
C GLY A 101 -20.85 -5.59 -13.06
N GLU A 102 -20.37 -5.13 -11.91
CA GLU A 102 -21.18 -5.02 -10.69
C GLU A 102 -22.32 -3.99 -10.88
N GLU A 103 -23.56 -4.46 -10.91
CA GLU A 103 -24.73 -3.67 -11.29
C GLU A 103 -25.23 -2.73 -10.18
N LEU A 104 -24.75 -2.87 -8.94
CA LEU A 104 -25.16 -2.00 -7.83
C LEU A 104 -24.59 -0.58 -7.90
N MET A 105 -23.64 -0.31 -8.80
CA MET A 105 -22.94 0.96 -8.94
C MET A 105 -22.56 1.21 -10.41
N GLN A 106 -22.28 2.46 -10.77
CA GLN A 106 -21.70 2.78 -12.07
C GLN A 106 -20.18 2.60 -12.01
N ASN A 107 -19.61 1.82 -12.93
CA ASN A 107 -18.16 1.59 -12.99
C ASN A 107 -17.43 2.70 -13.76
N THR A 108 -16.20 2.99 -13.33
CA THR A 108 -15.18 3.65 -14.16
C THR A 108 -14.55 2.67 -15.16
N ASN A 109 -13.62 3.15 -15.98
CA ASN A 109 -12.63 2.28 -16.63
C ASN A 109 -11.88 1.48 -15.56
N PRO A 110 -11.50 0.21 -15.85
CA PRO A 110 -10.72 -0.57 -14.92
C PRO A 110 -9.32 0.01 -14.77
N TYR A 111 -8.84 0.09 -13.53
CA TYR A 111 -7.50 0.61 -13.22
C TYR A 111 -6.50 -0.49 -12.89
N TYR A 112 -6.96 -1.74 -12.72
CA TYR A 112 -6.10 -2.93 -12.79
C TYR A 112 -6.91 -4.18 -13.15
N ARG A 113 -6.19 -5.22 -13.55
CA ARG A 113 -6.71 -6.59 -13.65
C ARG A 113 -5.87 -7.48 -12.75
N SER A 114 -6.53 -8.35 -11.99
CA SER A 114 -5.89 -9.32 -11.12
C SER A 114 -6.53 -10.70 -11.33
N THR A 115 -5.98 -11.72 -10.67
CA THR A 115 -6.46 -13.09 -10.74
C THR A 115 -6.49 -13.75 -9.37
N TYR A 116 -7.23 -14.86 -9.24
CA TYR A 116 -7.02 -15.79 -8.12
C TYR A 116 -5.62 -16.41 -8.17
N ALA A 117 -5.03 -16.68 -7.02
CA ALA A 117 -3.71 -17.27 -6.92
C ALA A 117 -3.72 -18.51 -6.03
N LEU A 118 -2.95 -19.50 -6.46
CA LEU A 118 -2.58 -20.65 -5.64
C LEU A 118 -1.39 -20.27 -4.75
N VAL A 119 -1.49 -20.58 -3.47
CA VAL A 119 -0.47 -20.30 -2.46
C VAL A 119 -0.05 -21.62 -1.80
N TYR A 120 1.24 -21.89 -1.70
CA TYR A 120 1.79 -23.06 -1.01
C TYR A 120 3.17 -22.74 -0.43
N ARG A 121 3.64 -23.51 0.55
CA ARG A 121 5.00 -23.33 1.08
C ARG A 121 6.04 -23.80 0.07
N ARG A 122 7.15 -23.08 -0.10
CA ARG A 122 8.20 -23.48 -1.06
C ARG A 122 8.88 -24.82 -0.71
N ASP A 123 8.78 -25.27 0.54
CA ASP A 123 9.34 -26.52 1.04
C ASP A 123 8.33 -27.69 1.05
N SER A 124 7.10 -27.51 0.54
CA SER A 124 6.07 -28.56 0.57
C SER A 124 6.24 -29.66 -0.49
N GLY A 125 7.13 -29.45 -1.48
CA GLY A 125 7.25 -30.33 -2.64
C GLY A 125 6.19 -30.09 -3.73
N ILE A 126 5.23 -29.18 -3.51
CA ILE A 126 4.28 -28.75 -4.55
C ILE A 126 5.01 -27.91 -5.60
N THR A 127 4.80 -28.24 -6.88
CA THR A 127 5.38 -27.51 -8.02
C THR A 127 4.33 -26.88 -8.94
N ALA A 128 3.07 -26.92 -8.49
CA ALA A 128 1.91 -26.60 -9.30
C ALA A 128 1.95 -25.19 -9.89
N ARG A 129 1.63 -25.12 -11.20
CA ARG A 129 1.39 -23.88 -11.95
C ARG A 129 -0.06 -23.71 -12.38
N THR A 130 -0.85 -24.78 -12.31
CA THR A 130 -2.27 -24.86 -12.66
C THR A 130 -2.97 -25.79 -11.67
N LEU A 131 -4.31 -25.79 -11.65
CA LEU A 131 -5.06 -26.69 -10.76
C LEU A 131 -5.10 -28.15 -11.24
N ALA A 132 -4.69 -28.40 -12.48
CA ALA A 132 -4.56 -29.75 -13.05
C ALA A 132 -3.24 -30.45 -12.66
N ASP A 133 -2.34 -29.77 -11.95
CA ASP A 133 -1.02 -30.31 -11.65
C ASP A 133 -1.10 -31.53 -10.71
N PRO A 134 -0.46 -32.67 -11.06
CA PRO A 134 -0.51 -33.88 -10.23
C PRO A 134 0.03 -33.69 -8.80
N SER A 135 0.91 -32.72 -8.57
CA SER A 135 1.44 -32.43 -7.22
C SER A 135 0.39 -31.93 -6.23
N LEU A 136 -0.80 -31.53 -6.72
CA LEU A 136 -1.93 -31.14 -5.88
C LEU A 136 -2.81 -32.33 -5.44
N GLN A 137 -2.59 -33.52 -6.00
CA GLN A 137 -3.43 -34.68 -5.69
C GLN A 137 -3.22 -35.14 -4.25
N GLY A 138 -4.32 -35.22 -3.50
CA GLY A 138 -4.31 -35.57 -2.07
C GLY A 138 -4.02 -34.41 -1.11
N ALA A 139 -3.52 -33.27 -1.61
CA ALA A 139 -3.24 -32.08 -0.81
C ALA A 139 -4.52 -31.55 -0.13
N ARG A 140 -4.42 -31.11 1.13
CA ARG A 140 -5.48 -30.37 1.82
C ARG A 140 -5.44 -28.92 1.37
N ILE A 141 -6.41 -28.50 0.56
CA ILE A 141 -6.40 -27.18 -0.09
C ILE A 141 -7.47 -26.27 0.52
N GLY A 142 -7.03 -25.14 1.06
CA GLY A 142 -7.89 -24.05 1.49
C GLY A 142 -8.55 -23.32 0.32
N VAL A 143 -9.86 -23.09 0.38
CA VAL A 143 -10.57 -22.31 -0.63
C VAL A 143 -11.71 -21.51 -0.03
N VAL A 144 -11.86 -20.26 -0.46
CA VAL A 144 -13.02 -19.45 -0.07
C VAL A 144 -14.25 -19.99 -0.78
N ALA A 145 -15.24 -20.45 -0.02
CA ALA A 145 -16.46 -21.04 -0.54
C ALA A 145 -17.22 -20.06 -1.44
N ARG A 146 -17.96 -20.60 -2.44
CA ARG A 146 -18.75 -19.81 -3.40
C ARG A 146 -17.95 -18.86 -4.29
N THR A 147 -16.63 -19.06 -4.40
CA THR A 147 -15.77 -18.37 -5.37
C THR A 147 -15.50 -19.24 -6.61
N PRO A 148 -15.15 -18.66 -7.77
CA PRO A 148 -14.91 -19.42 -9.01
C PRO A 148 -13.97 -20.62 -8.86
N PRO A 149 -12.83 -20.53 -8.12
CA PRO A 149 -11.93 -21.66 -7.95
C PRO A 149 -12.59 -22.90 -7.32
N SER A 150 -13.54 -22.72 -6.40
CA SER A 150 -14.21 -23.85 -5.73
C SER A 150 -14.90 -24.80 -6.72
N ALA A 151 -15.49 -24.28 -7.79
CA ALA A 151 -16.13 -25.09 -8.83
C ALA A 151 -15.13 -25.75 -9.78
N VAL A 152 -13.94 -25.17 -9.95
CA VAL A 152 -12.90 -25.69 -10.86
C VAL A 152 -12.08 -26.79 -10.21
N MET A 153 -11.76 -26.65 -8.92
CA MET A 153 -11.05 -27.67 -8.15
C MET A 153 -11.71 -29.05 -8.26
N LEU A 154 -13.04 -29.09 -8.16
CA LEU A 154 -13.83 -30.33 -8.28
C LEU A 154 -13.66 -31.02 -9.64
N ARG A 155 -13.43 -30.26 -10.72
CA ARG A 155 -13.22 -30.83 -12.07
C ARG A 155 -11.88 -31.55 -12.20
N HIS A 156 -10.89 -31.16 -11.40
CA HIS A 156 -9.55 -31.76 -11.36
C HIS A 156 -9.39 -32.82 -10.26
N GLY A 157 -10.51 -33.24 -9.64
CA GLY A 157 -10.50 -34.25 -8.58
C GLY A 157 -9.93 -33.78 -7.24
N LEU A 158 -9.70 -32.48 -7.06
CA LEU A 158 -9.21 -31.89 -5.81
C LEU A 158 -10.35 -31.84 -4.80
N THR A 159 -10.41 -32.85 -3.94
CA THR A 159 -11.58 -33.12 -3.06
C THR A 159 -11.30 -32.94 -1.57
N ASN A 160 -10.02 -32.89 -1.16
CA ASN A 160 -9.62 -32.64 0.22
C ASN A 160 -9.57 -31.13 0.49
N LEU A 161 -10.73 -30.54 0.76
CA LEU A 161 -10.91 -29.08 0.85
C LEU A 161 -11.04 -28.59 2.28
N GLU A 162 -10.41 -27.45 2.58
CA GLU A 162 -10.67 -26.63 3.77
C GLU A 162 -11.50 -25.40 3.35
N PRO A 163 -12.80 -25.33 3.65
CA PRO A 163 -13.65 -24.24 3.21
C PRO A 163 -13.57 -23.02 4.13
N TYR A 164 -13.31 -21.85 3.54
CA TYR A 164 -13.36 -20.56 4.22
C TYR A 164 -14.61 -19.78 3.82
N GLN A 165 -15.26 -19.09 4.76
CA GLN A 165 -16.49 -18.35 4.47
C GLN A 165 -16.20 -17.08 3.65
N LEU A 166 -16.99 -16.81 2.60
CA LEU A 166 -16.84 -15.60 1.78
C LEU A 166 -17.47 -14.38 2.46
N ASP A 167 -18.73 -14.53 2.90
CA ASP A 167 -19.53 -13.45 3.47
C ASP A 167 -19.39 -13.46 5.01
N THR A 168 -18.39 -12.77 5.53
CA THR A 168 -18.18 -12.63 6.99
C THR A 168 -18.01 -11.18 7.40
N ASP A 169 -18.43 -10.84 8.61
CA ASP A 169 -18.13 -9.54 9.20
C ASP A 169 -16.62 -9.39 9.43
N THR A 170 -15.99 -8.57 8.60
CA THR A 170 -14.55 -8.29 8.57
C THR A 170 -14.06 -7.64 9.86
N ARG A 171 -14.95 -7.10 10.70
CA ARG A 171 -14.58 -6.64 12.05
C ARG A 171 -14.18 -7.80 12.97
N ALA A 172 -14.64 -9.01 12.67
CA ALA A 172 -14.42 -10.19 13.50
C ALA A 172 -13.60 -11.29 12.79
N HIS A 173 -13.73 -11.46 11.47
CA HIS A 173 -13.15 -12.60 10.76
C HIS A 173 -12.49 -12.17 9.44
N HIS A 174 -11.35 -12.79 9.11
CA HIS A 174 -10.62 -12.58 7.86
C HIS A 174 -10.34 -13.91 7.13
N PRO A 175 -11.36 -14.59 6.58
CA PRO A 175 -11.20 -15.98 6.16
C PRO A 175 -10.17 -16.18 5.04
N ALA A 176 -10.08 -15.25 4.09
CA ALA A 176 -9.09 -15.32 3.01
C ALA A 176 -7.65 -15.05 3.49
N GLN A 177 -7.47 -14.18 4.49
CA GLN A 177 -6.18 -14.00 5.17
C GLN A 177 -5.80 -15.27 5.95
N GLN A 178 -6.76 -15.79 6.74
CA GLN A 178 -6.59 -17.01 7.52
C GLN A 178 -6.16 -18.20 6.65
N ALA A 179 -6.72 -18.32 5.44
CA ALA A 179 -6.33 -19.37 4.49
C ALA A 179 -4.84 -19.30 4.10
N VAL A 180 -4.27 -18.10 3.96
CA VAL A 180 -2.83 -17.92 3.68
C VAL A 180 -1.98 -18.26 4.92
N GLU A 181 -2.44 -17.82 6.10
CA GLU A 181 -1.77 -18.11 7.37
C GLU A 181 -1.77 -19.61 7.72
N ASP A 182 -2.85 -20.32 7.38
CA ASP A 182 -2.97 -21.76 7.58
C ASP A 182 -1.99 -22.54 6.68
N VAL A 183 -1.71 -22.06 5.47
CA VAL A 183 -0.62 -22.59 4.63
C VAL A 183 0.74 -22.37 5.29
N ALA A 184 1.01 -21.15 5.77
CA ALA A 184 2.27 -20.85 6.45
C ALA A 184 2.47 -21.72 7.71
N ALA A 185 1.41 -21.93 8.47
CA ALA A 185 1.36 -22.79 9.65
C ALA A 185 1.29 -24.29 9.33
N ALA A 186 1.32 -24.69 8.05
CA ALA A 186 1.20 -26.08 7.58
C ALA A 186 -0.06 -26.81 8.10
N ARG A 187 -1.17 -26.09 8.30
CA ARG A 187 -2.50 -26.66 8.58
C ARG A 187 -3.20 -27.09 7.29
N THR A 188 -2.90 -26.40 6.19
CA THR A 188 -3.27 -26.76 4.83
C THR A 188 -1.99 -26.80 3.98
N ASP A 189 -1.99 -27.65 2.95
CA ASP A 189 -0.83 -27.81 2.05
C ASP A 189 -0.76 -26.68 1.02
N ALA A 190 -1.92 -26.17 0.63
CA ALA A 190 -2.07 -25.03 -0.25
C ALA A 190 -3.38 -24.27 0.03
N ALA A 191 -3.51 -23.08 -0.54
CA ALA A 191 -4.75 -22.32 -0.55
C ALA A 191 -4.97 -21.62 -1.89
N ILE A 192 -6.23 -21.44 -2.30
CA ILE A 192 -6.58 -20.62 -3.46
C ILE A 192 -7.40 -19.43 -2.97
N VAL A 193 -6.82 -18.24 -3.10
CA VAL A 193 -7.43 -16.98 -2.64
C VAL A 193 -7.28 -15.88 -3.70
N TRP A 194 -8.01 -14.79 -3.53
CA TRP A 194 -7.93 -13.65 -4.44
C TRP A 194 -6.53 -13.02 -4.43
N GLY A 195 -5.99 -12.72 -5.62
CA GLY A 195 -4.60 -12.33 -5.83
C GLY A 195 -4.04 -11.24 -4.90
N PRO A 196 -4.72 -10.09 -4.72
CA PRO A 196 -4.25 -9.05 -3.80
C PRO A 196 -4.02 -9.57 -2.38
N ILE A 197 -4.94 -10.38 -1.87
CA ILE A 197 -4.85 -11.00 -0.53
C ILE A 197 -3.68 -12.01 -0.52
N ALA A 198 -3.61 -12.89 -1.53
CA ALA A 198 -2.55 -13.89 -1.65
C ALA A 198 -1.16 -13.25 -1.59
N GLY A 199 -0.91 -12.27 -2.46
CA GLY A 199 0.39 -11.62 -2.59
C GLY A 199 0.81 -10.88 -1.32
N PHE A 200 -0.10 -10.07 -0.78
CA PHE A 200 0.21 -9.23 0.39
C PHE A 200 0.50 -10.03 1.65
N PHE A 201 -0.34 -11.02 1.97
CA PHE A 201 -0.20 -11.79 3.20
C PHE A 201 0.89 -12.86 3.08
N ALA A 202 1.13 -13.42 1.89
CA ALA A 202 2.24 -14.35 1.69
C ALA A 202 3.60 -13.67 1.89
N ALA A 203 3.77 -12.44 1.41
CA ALA A 203 5.00 -11.66 1.58
C ALA A 203 5.33 -11.31 3.05
N ARG A 204 4.36 -11.45 3.96
CA ARG A 204 4.50 -11.14 5.39
C ARG A 204 4.73 -12.36 6.27
N GLN A 205 4.72 -13.56 5.69
CA GLN A 205 4.97 -14.78 6.44
C GLN A 205 6.46 -14.97 6.71
N SER A 206 6.78 -15.53 7.87
CA SER A 206 8.15 -15.93 8.21
C SER A 206 8.64 -17.13 7.41
N VAL A 207 7.71 -17.93 6.86
CA VAL A 207 7.99 -19.08 5.99
C VAL A 207 7.87 -18.65 4.53
N PRO A 208 8.83 -18.98 3.65
CA PRO A 208 8.74 -18.66 2.23
C PRO A 208 7.55 -19.35 1.56
N LEU A 209 6.57 -18.56 1.13
CA LEU A 209 5.44 -19.03 0.33
C LEU A 209 5.69 -18.77 -1.17
N ALA A 210 5.19 -19.66 -2.00
CA ALA A 210 4.99 -19.44 -3.42
C ALA A 210 3.58 -18.86 -3.63
N VAL A 211 3.47 -17.83 -4.47
CA VAL A 211 2.20 -17.29 -4.96
C VAL A 211 2.19 -17.48 -6.46
N VAL A 212 1.26 -18.29 -6.95
CA VAL A 212 1.13 -18.69 -8.35
C VAL A 212 -0.19 -18.14 -8.88
N PRO A 213 -0.15 -17.02 -9.63
CA PRO A 213 -1.35 -16.44 -10.20
C PRO A 213 -1.95 -17.41 -11.23
N LEU A 214 -3.21 -17.75 -11.07
CA LEU A 214 -3.90 -18.72 -11.93
C LEU A 214 -4.38 -18.05 -13.20
N LYS A 215 -4.26 -18.75 -14.32
CA LYS A 215 -4.88 -18.32 -15.59
C LYS A 215 -6.32 -18.81 -15.65
N ASP A 216 -7.12 -18.17 -16.49
CA ASP A 216 -8.46 -18.66 -16.78
C ASP A 216 -8.38 -20.07 -17.37
N GLU A 217 -9.26 -20.94 -16.90
CA GLU A 217 -9.38 -22.30 -17.43
C GLU A 217 -10.48 -22.37 -18.50
N PRO A 218 -10.19 -22.93 -19.68
CA PRO A 218 -11.20 -23.08 -20.72
C PRO A 218 -12.45 -23.82 -20.24
N GLY A 219 -13.63 -23.24 -20.48
CA GLY A 219 -14.92 -23.83 -20.07
C GLY A 219 -15.26 -23.68 -18.59
N ALA A 220 -14.49 -22.90 -17.82
CA ALA A 220 -14.77 -22.55 -16.42
C ALA A 220 -15.15 -21.08 -16.26
N SER A 221 -15.67 -20.73 -15.09
CA SER A 221 -15.81 -19.32 -14.69
C SER A 221 -14.42 -18.65 -14.62
N PRO A 222 -14.30 -17.38 -15.04
CA PRO A 222 -13.01 -16.71 -15.07
C PRO A 222 -12.41 -16.59 -13.67
N PHE A 223 -11.09 -16.71 -13.60
CA PHE A 223 -10.29 -16.38 -12.42
C PHE A 223 -9.81 -14.93 -12.48
N GLN A 224 -9.75 -14.34 -13.68
CA GLN A 224 -9.30 -12.98 -13.86
C GLN A 224 -10.45 -11.98 -13.82
N TYR A 225 -10.27 -10.93 -13.04
CA TYR A 225 -11.25 -9.85 -12.91
C TYR A 225 -10.58 -8.50 -13.16
N MET A 226 -11.27 -7.67 -13.93
CA MET A 226 -10.96 -6.25 -14.06
C MET A 226 -11.58 -5.51 -12.89
N ILE A 227 -10.78 -4.69 -12.21
CA ILE A 227 -11.22 -3.91 -11.07
C ILE A 227 -11.32 -2.45 -11.47
N SER A 228 -12.48 -1.86 -11.23
CA SER A 228 -12.79 -0.46 -11.46
C SER A 228 -13.18 0.22 -10.15
N MET A 229 -13.25 1.55 -10.18
CA MET A 229 -13.88 2.32 -9.13
C MET A 229 -15.39 2.35 -9.35
N GLY A 230 -16.13 2.52 -8.27
CA GLY A 230 -17.59 2.55 -8.26
C GLY A 230 -18.13 3.89 -7.80
N ILE A 231 -19.04 4.46 -8.57
CA ILE A 231 -19.76 5.70 -8.24
C ILE A 231 -21.27 5.48 -8.34
N ARG A 232 -22.09 6.48 -7.97
CA ARG A 232 -23.53 6.33 -8.13
C ARG A 232 -23.90 6.44 -9.62
N PRO A 233 -25.05 5.87 -10.04
CA PRO A 233 -25.59 6.15 -11.36
C PRO A 233 -25.77 7.65 -11.61
N ASP A 234 -25.72 8.03 -12.88
CA ASP A 234 -26.00 9.40 -13.35
C ASP A 234 -24.99 10.47 -12.90
N GLU A 235 -23.73 10.09 -12.62
CA GLU A 235 -22.63 11.01 -12.28
C GLU A 235 -21.56 11.10 -13.40
N PRO A 236 -21.90 11.56 -14.63
CA PRO A 236 -21.02 11.45 -15.80
C PRO A 236 -19.74 12.27 -15.68
N ASP A 237 -19.79 13.49 -15.13
CA ASP A 237 -18.61 14.35 -14.99
C ASP A 237 -17.61 13.78 -13.98
N TRP A 238 -18.12 13.22 -12.88
CA TRP A 238 -17.29 12.55 -11.89
C TRP A 238 -16.63 11.29 -12.48
N ARG A 239 -17.39 10.51 -13.24
CA ARG A 239 -16.86 9.34 -13.96
C ARG A 239 -15.77 9.74 -14.95
N HIS A 240 -15.97 10.79 -15.74
CA HIS A 240 -14.98 11.26 -16.71
C HIS A 240 -13.70 11.71 -16.01
N TRP A 241 -13.83 12.49 -14.93
CA TRP A 241 -12.68 12.92 -14.15
C TRP A 241 -11.89 11.72 -13.59
N LEU A 242 -12.58 10.73 -13.00
CA LEU A 242 -11.94 9.52 -12.47
C LEU A 242 -11.25 8.71 -13.58
N ASN A 243 -11.88 8.58 -14.75
CA ASN A 243 -11.27 7.91 -15.89
C ASN A 243 -10.00 8.62 -16.35
N ASP A 244 -10.02 9.94 -16.43
CA ASP A 244 -8.84 10.71 -16.81
C ASP A 244 -7.75 10.64 -15.72
N PHE A 245 -8.14 10.64 -14.44
CA PHE A 245 -7.22 10.40 -13.31
C PHE A 245 -6.54 9.05 -13.43
N ILE A 246 -7.29 7.97 -13.69
CA ILE A 246 -6.75 6.61 -13.87
C ILE A 246 -5.70 6.63 -14.98
N VAL A 247 -6.00 7.24 -16.13
CA VAL A 247 -5.05 7.34 -17.25
C VAL A 247 -3.79 8.13 -16.85
N ARG A 248 -3.95 9.31 -16.22
CA ARG A 248 -2.81 10.16 -15.81
C ARG A 248 -1.93 9.51 -14.75
N ARG A 249 -2.52 8.77 -13.82
CA ARG A 249 -1.85 8.23 -12.62
C ARG A 249 -1.65 6.72 -12.67
N GLN A 250 -1.85 6.07 -13.82
CA GLN A 250 -1.72 4.61 -13.96
C GLN A 250 -0.36 4.10 -13.46
N GLY A 251 0.74 4.82 -13.74
CA GLY A 251 2.07 4.44 -13.26
C GLY A 251 2.21 4.49 -11.73
N ASP A 252 1.59 5.47 -11.06
CA ASP A 252 1.56 5.55 -9.60
C ASP A 252 0.68 4.45 -9.00
N ILE A 253 -0.47 4.18 -9.62
CA ILE A 253 -1.40 3.13 -9.20
C ILE A 253 -0.73 1.76 -9.32
N ASP A 254 -0.11 1.46 -10.47
CA ASP A 254 0.64 0.22 -10.70
C ASP A 254 1.76 0.03 -9.68
N ARG A 255 2.48 1.11 -9.36
CA ARG A 255 3.53 1.10 -8.33
C ARG A 255 2.96 0.78 -6.95
N ILE A 256 1.87 1.44 -6.54
CA ILE A 256 1.21 1.15 -5.26
C ILE A 256 0.77 -0.32 -5.23
N LEU A 257 0.11 -0.82 -6.28
CA LEU A 257 -0.32 -2.22 -6.34
C LEU A 257 0.88 -3.19 -6.24
N GLY A 258 1.99 -2.86 -6.89
CA GLY A 258 3.24 -3.62 -6.81
C GLY A 258 3.86 -3.66 -5.41
N GLU A 259 3.83 -2.54 -4.67
CA GLU A 259 4.30 -2.45 -3.28
C GLU A 259 3.47 -3.33 -2.32
N TYR A 260 2.21 -3.64 -2.66
CA TYR A 260 1.34 -4.56 -1.93
C TYR A 260 1.38 -5.99 -2.49
N HIS A 261 2.30 -6.28 -3.41
CA HIS A 261 2.47 -7.59 -4.06
C HIS A 261 1.22 -8.07 -4.80
N VAL A 262 0.37 -7.17 -5.30
CA VAL A 262 -0.82 -7.55 -6.06
C VAL A 262 -0.42 -8.21 -7.39
N PRO A 263 -0.84 -9.46 -7.67
CA PRO A 263 -0.59 -10.10 -8.96
C PRO A 263 -1.42 -9.43 -10.07
N LEU A 264 -0.75 -8.72 -10.97
CA LEU A 264 -1.40 -8.03 -12.06
C LEU A 264 -1.48 -8.91 -13.31
N ALA A 265 -2.53 -8.76 -14.10
CA ALA A 265 -2.69 -9.39 -15.40
C ALA A 265 -2.80 -8.33 -16.51
N ASN A 266 -2.28 -8.65 -17.68
CA ASN A 266 -2.38 -7.85 -18.91
C ASN A 266 -3.77 -8.00 -19.54
N ALA A 267 -4.05 -7.17 -20.55
CA ALA A 267 -5.29 -7.25 -21.31
C ALA A 267 -5.47 -8.58 -22.08
N ASP A 268 -4.36 -9.22 -22.47
CA ASP A 268 -4.35 -10.53 -23.14
C ASP A 268 -4.47 -11.72 -22.16
N GLY A 269 -4.69 -11.43 -20.87
CA GLY A 269 -4.81 -12.44 -19.81
C GLY A 269 -3.48 -13.06 -19.37
N SER A 270 -2.35 -12.63 -19.95
CA SER A 270 -1.04 -13.00 -19.43
C SER A 270 -0.83 -12.34 -18.06
N ILE A 271 -0.29 -13.09 -17.10
CA ILE A 271 0.08 -12.53 -15.81
C ILE A 271 1.26 -11.59 -16.08
N ARG A 272 1.10 -10.30 -15.76
CA ARG A 272 2.24 -9.38 -15.72
C ARG A 272 3.22 -10.06 -14.80
N ALA A 273 4.44 -10.30 -15.28
CA ALA A 273 5.50 -10.69 -14.37
C ALA A 273 5.42 -9.69 -13.23
N THR A 274 5.02 -10.15 -12.03
CA THR A 274 5.20 -9.37 -10.82
C THR A 274 6.67 -9.09 -10.88
N SER A 275 7.01 -7.85 -11.25
CA SER A 275 8.37 -7.41 -11.34
C SER A 275 8.98 -7.93 -10.05
N ALA A 276 9.96 -8.82 -10.15
CA ALA A 276 10.59 -9.48 -9.03
C ALA A 276 11.30 -8.39 -8.21
N LYS A 277 10.55 -7.58 -7.44
CA LYS A 277 10.73 -6.11 -7.47
C LYS A 277 10.78 -5.59 -8.92
N ALA A 278 10.12 -4.49 -9.26
CA ALA A 278 10.71 -3.69 -10.32
C ALA A 278 12.05 -3.32 -9.71
N GLU A 279 13.16 -3.90 -10.18
CA GLU A 279 14.47 -3.50 -9.72
C GLU A 279 14.50 -2.00 -9.91
N VAL A 280 14.40 -1.30 -8.78
CA VAL A 280 14.27 0.14 -8.80
C VAL A 280 15.55 0.62 -9.45
N SER A 281 15.47 1.16 -10.66
CA SER A 281 16.65 1.56 -11.39
C SER A 281 17.37 2.62 -10.58
N GLU A 282 18.69 2.51 -10.45
CA GLU A 282 19.46 3.55 -9.78
C GLU A 282 19.29 4.90 -10.49
N PRO A 283 18.75 5.93 -9.83
CA PRO A 283 18.63 7.25 -10.42
C PRO A 283 20.01 7.89 -10.60
N ASP A 284 20.13 8.76 -11.61
CA ASP A 284 21.35 9.54 -11.81
C ASP A 284 21.58 10.57 -10.69
N GLY A 285 20.50 11.15 -10.16
CA GLY A 285 20.51 12.08 -9.02
C GLY A 285 20.30 11.41 -7.67
N TYR A 286 20.03 12.22 -6.65
CA TYR A 286 19.53 11.76 -5.36
C TYR A 286 18.01 11.60 -5.39
N ARG A 287 17.45 10.72 -4.56
CA ARG A 287 16.00 10.62 -4.35
C ARG A 287 15.54 11.86 -3.57
N MET A 288 14.52 12.55 -4.09
CA MET A 288 14.03 13.82 -3.52
C MET A 288 12.80 13.70 -2.64
N ALA A 289 12.03 12.61 -2.76
CA ALA A 289 10.77 12.37 -2.05
C ALA A 289 10.56 10.86 -1.80
N ASP A 290 9.50 10.50 -1.05
CA ASP A 290 9.13 9.12 -0.71
C ASP A 290 10.29 8.29 -0.19
N TYR A 291 10.93 8.77 0.88
CA TYR A 291 12.12 8.12 1.40
C TYR A 291 11.88 6.72 1.98
N ARG A 292 10.61 6.37 2.24
CA ARG A 292 10.12 5.06 2.65
C ARG A 292 9.51 4.34 1.45
N ALA A 293 10.36 3.76 0.61
CA ALA A 293 9.96 3.06 -0.61
C ALA A 293 11.05 2.05 -1.00
N PRO A 294 10.73 1.02 -1.82
CA PRO A 294 11.73 0.08 -2.30
C PRO A 294 12.93 0.81 -2.91
N THR A 295 14.13 0.41 -2.50
CA THR A 295 15.40 0.93 -3.01
C THR A 295 15.95 0.03 -4.13
N PRO A 296 16.86 0.53 -4.98
CA PRO A 296 17.58 -0.29 -5.95
C PRO A 296 18.29 -1.49 -5.29
N PRO A 297 18.54 -2.60 -6.01
CA PRO A 297 19.35 -3.69 -5.47
C PRO A 297 20.83 -3.31 -5.33
N THR A 298 21.29 -2.30 -6.06
CA THR A 298 22.69 -1.86 -6.14
C THR A 298 22.86 -0.36 -5.91
N LEU A 299 24.10 0.07 -5.71
CA LEU A 299 24.47 1.48 -5.68
C LEU A 299 25.81 1.66 -6.40
N ARG A 300 25.82 2.35 -7.54
CA ARG A 300 27.02 2.67 -8.33
C ARG A 300 28.09 3.34 -7.46
N GLY A 301 29.22 2.65 -7.30
CA GLY A 301 30.37 3.10 -6.51
C GLY A 301 30.37 2.66 -5.04
N ALA A 302 29.36 1.91 -4.60
CA ALA A 302 29.36 1.19 -3.34
C ALA A 302 29.08 -0.31 -3.56
N GLU A 303 29.40 -1.13 -2.58
CA GLU A 303 29.02 -2.55 -2.57
C GLU A 303 27.80 -2.77 -1.68
N THR A 304 26.75 -3.39 -2.23
CA THR A 304 25.59 -3.81 -1.44
C THR A 304 25.94 -5.04 -0.60
N VAL A 305 25.73 -4.97 0.71
CA VAL A 305 26.13 -6.04 1.64
C VAL A 305 24.93 -6.59 2.44
N GLY A 306 25.04 -7.83 2.91
CA GLY A 306 24.05 -8.47 3.80
C GLY A 306 24.46 -8.43 5.29
N PRO A 307 23.60 -8.89 6.21
CA PRO A 307 23.84 -8.81 7.65
C PRO A 307 25.13 -9.50 8.12
N GLU A 308 25.47 -10.66 7.52
CA GLU A 308 26.69 -11.42 7.85
C GLU A 308 27.97 -10.66 7.48
N GLU A 309 27.93 -10.00 6.31
CA GLU A 309 29.02 -9.16 5.82
C GLU A 309 29.21 -7.92 6.70
N VAL A 310 28.10 -7.26 7.08
CA VAL A 310 28.13 -6.11 7.98
C VAL A 310 28.76 -6.48 9.32
N GLU A 311 28.41 -7.63 9.88
CA GLU A 311 29.01 -8.11 11.13
C GLU A 311 30.52 -8.36 10.99
N ARG A 312 30.95 -8.97 9.88
CA ARG A 312 32.37 -9.20 9.60
C ARG A 312 33.14 -7.89 9.47
N LEU A 313 32.59 -6.92 8.76
CA LEU A 313 33.17 -5.59 8.58
C LEU A 313 33.23 -4.81 9.89
N ALA A 314 32.18 -4.87 10.71
CA ALA A 314 32.16 -4.27 12.03
C ALA A 314 33.29 -4.82 12.91
N LYS A 315 33.45 -6.15 12.95
CA LYS A 315 34.54 -6.83 13.67
C LYS A 315 35.93 -6.44 13.13
N ALA A 316 36.03 -6.11 11.85
CA ALA A 316 37.27 -5.65 11.20
C ALA A 316 37.52 -4.13 11.36
N GLY A 317 36.67 -3.40 12.10
CA GLY A 317 36.87 -1.98 12.39
C GLY A 317 36.31 -1.01 11.34
N ALA A 318 35.37 -1.47 10.50
CA ALA A 318 34.61 -0.60 9.61
C ALA A 318 33.75 0.39 10.41
N VAL A 319 33.59 1.61 9.87
CA VAL A 319 32.72 2.62 10.47
C VAL A 319 31.28 2.35 10.05
N LEU A 320 30.41 2.08 11.02
CA LEU A 320 28.99 1.87 10.79
C LEU A 320 28.25 3.21 10.92
N VAL A 321 27.57 3.64 9.85
CA VAL A 321 26.90 4.94 9.76
C VAL A 321 25.39 4.71 9.62
N ASP A 322 24.66 4.98 10.69
CA ASP A 322 23.21 4.95 10.72
C ASP A 322 22.66 6.32 10.31
N VAL A 323 21.81 6.36 9.28
CA VAL A 323 21.21 7.61 8.79
C VAL A 323 19.71 7.68 8.96
N LEU A 324 19.13 6.85 9.83
CA LEU A 324 17.70 6.89 10.16
C LEU A 324 17.33 8.32 10.61
N PRO A 325 16.28 8.94 10.07
CA PRO A 325 15.88 10.27 10.49
C PRO A 325 15.35 10.24 11.91
N THR A 326 15.47 11.38 12.61
CA THR A 326 14.78 11.56 13.89
C THR A 326 13.26 11.41 13.69
N PRO A 327 12.55 10.65 14.56
CA PRO A 327 11.12 10.51 14.43
C PRO A 327 10.44 11.88 14.54
N PRO A 328 9.51 12.22 13.63
CA PRO A 328 8.81 13.49 13.70
C PRO A 328 7.98 13.56 14.98
N LYS A 329 7.81 14.77 15.50
CA LYS A 329 6.87 15.00 16.60
C LYS A 329 5.45 14.62 16.15
N PRO A 330 4.70 13.78 16.90
CA PRO A 330 3.33 13.44 16.56
C PRO A 330 2.44 14.68 16.43
N GLU A 331 1.55 14.66 15.44
CA GLU A 331 0.49 15.66 15.29
C GLU A 331 -0.57 15.47 16.40
N GLY A 332 -1.24 16.54 16.80
CA GLY A 332 -2.34 16.47 17.77
C GLY A 332 -1.93 16.35 19.25
N LEU A 333 -0.64 16.52 19.59
CA LEU A 333 -0.21 16.61 20.99
C LEU A 333 -0.88 17.80 21.69
N ALA A 334 -1.44 17.57 22.88
CA ALA A 334 -2.10 18.61 23.66
C ALA A 334 -1.14 19.79 23.93
N PRO A 335 -1.61 21.05 23.88
CA PRO A 335 -0.80 22.22 24.14
C PRO A 335 -0.02 22.09 25.46
N GLY A 336 1.29 22.30 25.42
CA GLY A 336 2.18 22.16 26.58
C GLY A 336 2.75 20.75 26.84
N SER A 337 2.34 19.73 26.08
CA SER A 337 2.88 18.38 26.22
C SER A 337 4.34 18.29 25.77
N ARG A 338 5.19 17.68 26.60
CA ARG A 338 6.60 17.37 26.27
C ARG A 338 6.66 16.12 25.39
N TRP A 339 7.17 16.25 24.18
CA TRP A 339 7.50 15.11 23.32
C TRP A 339 8.90 14.61 23.66
N VAL A 340 9.02 13.33 24.00
CA VAL A 340 10.29 12.63 24.16
C VAL A 340 10.30 11.52 23.11
N PRO A 341 11.17 11.58 22.10
CA PRO A 341 11.22 10.53 21.09
C PRO A 341 11.64 9.19 21.73
N PRO A 342 11.17 8.06 21.19
CA PRO A 342 11.64 6.76 21.64
C PRO A 342 13.16 6.64 21.49
N PRO A 343 13.84 5.84 22.34
CA PRO A 343 15.26 5.59 22.20
C PRO A 343 15.59 5.04 20.81
N HIS A 344 16.62 5.58 20.17
CA HIS A 344 17.05 5.12 18.86
C HIS A 344 17.82 3.80 18.99
N ARG A 345 17.37 2.77 18.27
CA ARG A 345 17.90 1.41 18.34
C ARG A 345 18.68 1.11 17.06
N SER A 346 19.96 0.81 17.18
CA SER A 346 20.86 0.62 16.04
C SER A 346 21.84 -0.54 16.25
N LEU A 347 22.68 -0.79 15.25
CA LEU A 347 23.71 -1.83 15.32
C LEU A 347 24.75 -1.48 16.41
N PRO A 348 25.31 -2.48 17.11
CA PRO A 348 26.41 -2.25 18.04
C PRO A 348 27.58 -1.53 17.39
N GLY A 349 28.02 -0.41 17.99
CA GLY A 349 29.12 0.41 17.47
C GLY A 349 28.75 1.33 16.30
N ALA A 350 27.47 1.50 15.99
CA ALA A 350 27.04 2.45 14.96
C ALA A 350 27.07 3.90 15.43
N HIS A 351 27.41 4.79 14.50
CA HIS A 351 27.39 6.23 14.64
C HIS A 351 26.13 6.78 13.98
N TRP A 352 25.24 7.38 14.77
CA TRP A 352 23.95 7.86 14.27
C TRP A 352 24.03 9.31 13.77
N LEU A 353 23.88 9.48 12.45
CA LEU A 353 23.85 10.76 11.75
C LEU A 353 22.43 11.03 11.23
N PRO A 354 21.51 11.54 12.07
CA PRO A 354 20.12 11.71 11.66
C PRO A 354 19.97 12.74 10.55
N ASN A 355 18.99 12.53 9.68
CA ASN A 355 18.53 13.48 8.65
C ASN A 355 19.57 13.80 7.54
N VAL A 356 20.74 13.15 7.53
CA VAL A 356 21.76 13.40 6.48
C VAL A 356 21.42 12.73 5.14
N GLY A 357 20.44 11.84 5.11
CA GLY A 357 20.03 11.10 3.92
C GLY A 357 18.97 11.78 3.03
N TYR A 358 18.53 13.01 3.35
CA TYR A 358 17.65 13.75 2.44
C TYR A 358 18.31 13.94 1.06
N GLY A 359 17.48 14.08 0.01
CA GLY A 359 17.94 14.28 -1.36
C GLY A 359 18.67 15.61 -1.54
N ALA A 360 18.08 16.68 -1.01
CA ALA A 360 18.67 18.00 -0.85
C ALA A 360 18.71 18.38 0.63
N PRO A 361 19.73 17.92 1.38
CA PRO A 361 19.93 18.36 2.76
C PRO A 361 20.33 19.84 2.81
N SER A 362 20.07 20.49 3.94
CA SER A 362 20.56 21.85 4.19
C SER A 362 22.09 21.90 4.22
N ALA A 363 22.69 23.07 3.98
CA ALA A 363 24.14 23.25 4.03
C ALA A 363 24.75 22.79 5.37
N ASP A 364 24.05 23.03 6.48
CA ASP A 364 24.47 22.58 7.81
C ASP A 364 24.46 21.05 7.93
N GLN A 365 23.46 20.37 7.33
CA GLN A 365 23.39 18.91 7.32
C GLN A 365 24.46 18.29 6.40
N GLU A 366 24.77 18.94 5.28
CA GLU A 366 25.87 18.53 4.40
C GLU A 366 27.22 18.65 5.09
N ALA A 367 27.46 19.78 5.76
CA ALA A 367 28.67 19.99 6.56
C ALA A 367 28.76 18.97 7.71
N TYR A 368 27.66 18.76 8.43
CA TYR A 368 27.57 17.77 9.49
C TYR A 368 27.91 16.36 8.99
N PHE A 369 27.35 15.92 7.87
CA PHE A 369 27.64 14.61 7.29
C PHE A 369 29.13 14.48 6.91
N ARG A 370 29.66 15.46 6.16
CA ARG A 370 31.05 15.45 5.71
C ARG A 370 32.04 15.44 6.88
N ASN A 371 31.86 16.34 7.85
CA ASN A 371 32.75 16.47 9.00
C ASN A 371 32.70 15.23 9.89
N SER A 372 31.50 14.64 10.08
CA SER A 372 31.36 13.40 10.83
C SER A 372 32.09 12.25 10.16
N LEU A 373 31.91 12.06 8.84
CA LEU A 373 32.65 11.01 8.14
C LEU A 373 34.17 11.23 8.22
N GLU A 374 34.63 12.47 8.09
CA GLU A 374 36.06 12.80 8.18
C GLU A 374 36.63 12.48 9.56
N ALA A 375 35.92 12.85 10.63
CA ALA A 375 36.30 12.53 12.01
C ALA A 375 36.31 11.00 12.26
N LEU A 376 35.23 10.31 11.90
CA LEU A 376 35.06 8.87 12.12
C LEU A 376 36.06 8.02 11.33
N THR A 377 36.51 8.52 10.18
CA THR A 377 37.53 7.87 9.36
C THR A 377 38.95 8.36 9.62
N ALA A 378 39.14 9.35 10.50
CA ALA A 378 40.40 10.07 10.67
C ALA A 378 40.98 10.58 9.33
N GLY A 379 40.11 11.00 8.41
CA GLY A 379 40.45 11.43 7.06
C GLY A 379 40.79 10.31 6.07
N ASP A 380 40.84 9.04 6.50
CA ASP A 380 41.17 7.92 5.61
C ASP A 380 39.98 7.54 4.72
N ARG A 381 40.04 7.97 3.46
CA ARG A 381 39.03 7.67 2.44
C ARG A 381 38.96 6.19 2.04
N LYS A 382 39.95 5.38 2.41
CA LYS A 382 39.98 3.92 2.16
C LYS A 382 39.41 3.11 3.31
N ARG A 383 39.18 3.73 4.48
CA ARG A 383 38.58 3.04 5.62
C ARG A 383 37.17 2.57 5.25
N PRO A 384 36.82 1.29 5.47
CA PRO A 384 35.50 0.79 5.14
C PRO A 384 34.38 1.54 5.87
N LEU A 385 33.37 1.97 5.11
CA LEU A 385 32.16 2.59 5.62
C LEU A 385 30.99 1.65 5.36
N VAL A 386 30.12 1.42 6.33
CA VAL A 386 28.83 0.73 6.13
C VAL A 386 27.72 1.72 6.41
N VAL A 387 26.98 2.12 5.39
CA VAL A 387 25.87 3.07 5.52
C VAL A 387 24.55 2.31 5.52
N PHE A 388 23.68 2.59 6.50
CA PHE A 388 22.41 1.89 6.67
C PHE A 388 21.33 2.76 7.34
N CYS A 389 20.12 2.22 7.40
CA CYS A 389 18.92 2.82 7.98
C CYS A 389 18.01 1.65 8.42
N GLN A 390 16.76 1.64 7.98
CA GLN A 390 15.80 0.53 8.01
C GLN A 390 15.58 0.00 6.56
N PRO A 391 14.97 -1.18 6.33
CA PRO A 391 14.61 -1.65 4.99
C PRO A 391 13.81 -0.63 4.20
N ASP A 392 13.93 -0.56 2.88
CA ASP A 392 13.16 0.38 2.03
C ASP A 392 13.36 1.85 2.46
N CYS A 393 14.61 2.23 2.75
CA CYS A 393 15.01 3.57 3.17
C CYS A 393 15.95 4.22 2.16
N TRP A 394 15.42 5.08 1.29
CA TRP A 394 16.20 5.86 0.33
C TRP A 394 17.18 6.85 0.98
N MET A 395 17.00 7.19 2.26
CA MET A 395 17.96 8.02 2.99
C MET A 395 19.33 7.34 3.11
N SER A 396 19.35 6.02 3.34
CA SER A 396 20.61 5.25 3.35
C SER A 396 21.27 5.21 1.98
N TRP A 397 20.48 5.04 0.91
CA TRP A 397 20.97 5.05 -0.46
C TRP A 397 21.57 6.40 -0.84
N ASN A 398 20.86 7.50 -0.53
CA ASN A 398 21.35 8.86 -0.77
C ASN A 398 22.63 9.15 0.01
N ALA A 399 22.68 8.79 1.29
CA ALA A 399 23.85 9.02 2.13
C ALA A 399 25.08 8.22 1.64
N ALA A 400 24.88 6.94 1.25
CA ALA A 400 25.94 6.12 0.68
C ALA A 400 26.45 6.70 -0.65
N LYS A 401 25.55 7.11 -1.55
CA LYS A 401 25.91 7.79 -2.81
C LYS A 401 26.67 9.09 -2.55
N ARG A 402 26.29 9.85 -1.52
CA ARG A 402 26.97 11.07 -1.12
C ARG A 402 28.37 10.79 -0.56
N ALA A 403 28.55 9.72 0.21
CA ALA A 403 29.87 9.29 0.66
C ALA A 403 30.80 8.93 -0.52
N VAL A 404 30.26 8.22 -1.53
CA VAL A 404 31.00 7.94 -2.78
C VAL A 404 31.38 9.24 -3.49
N ALA A 405 30.43 10.19 -3.63
CA ALA A 405 30.69 11.49 -4.25
C ALA A 405 31.72 12.34 -3.48
N LEU A 406 31.85 12.14 -2.16
CA LEU A 406 32.87 12.75 -1.31
C LEU A 406 34.26 12.06 -1.42
N GLY A 407 34.39 11.02 -2.24
CA GLY A 407 35.66 10.35 -2.54
C GLY A 407 36.02 9.18 -1.62
N TYR A 408 35.09 8.69 -0.79
CA TYR A 408 35.30 7.45 -0.04
C TYR A 408 35.30 6.24 -1.00
N GLN A 409 36.31 5.38 -0.85
CA GLN A 409 36.60 4.30 -1.81
C GLN A 409 36.04 2.94 -1.39
N ALA A 410 35.79 2.75 -0.09
CA ALA A 410 35.35 1.48 0.49
C ALA A 410 33.93 1.59 1.09
N VAL A 411 33.00 2.19 0.34
CA VAL A 411 31.61 2.35 0.78
C VAL A 411 30.84 1.05 0.58
N LYS A 412 30.22 0.58 1.66
CA LYS A 412 29.25 -0.51 1.69
C LYS A 412 27.89 0.06 2.02
N TRP A 413 26.88 -0.40 1.31
CA TRP A 413 25.49 -0.03 1.58
C TRP A 413 24.73 -1.24 2.06
N TYR A 414 24.10 -1.12 3.23
CA TYR A 414 23.33 -2.21 3.83
C TYR A 414 21.84 -1.89 3.79
N PRO A 415 21.12 -2.32 2.73
CA PRO A 415 19.72 -1.95 2.49
C PRO A 415 18.74 -2.58 3.47
N ALA A 416 19.07 -3.74 4.06
CA ALA A 416 18.17 -4.41 4.99
C ALA A 416 18.14 -3.74 6.38
N GLY A 417 19.12 -2.89 6.69
CA GLY A 417 19.09 -2.02 7.87
C GLY A 417 18.88 -2.75 9.22
N THR A 418 18.33 -2.01 10.19
CA THR A 418 18.04 -2.50 11.55
C THR A 418 17.16 -3.74 11.59
N ASP A 419 16.17 -3.83 10.69
CA ASP A 419 15.21 -4.93 10.71
C ASP A 419 15.83 -6.19 10.11
N GLY A 420 16.64 -6.05 9.06
CA GLY A 420 17.43 -7.15 8.49
C GLY A 420 18.46 -7.69 9.48
N TRP A 421 19.01 -6.83 10.33
CA TRP A 421 19.92 -7.23 11.40
C TRP A 421 19.21 -8.08 12.46
N THR A 422 18.03 -7.61 12.88
CA THR A 422 17.18 -8.30 13.86
C THR A 422 16.63 -9.61 13.32
N ALA A 423 16.15 -9.63 12.07
CA ALA A 423 15.64 -10.83 11.40
C ALA A 423 16.72 -11.92 11.26
N ALA A 424 17.99 -11.52 11.21
CA ALA A 424 19.12 -12.42 11.20
C ALA A 424 19.62 -12.82 12.61
N GLY A 425 18.78 -12.62 13.64
CA GLY A 425 18.99 -13.10 15.01
C GLY A 425 19.96 -12.26 15.85
N ARG A 426 20.24 -11.01 15.45
CA ARG A 426 21.21 -10.13 16.14
C ARG A 426 20.51 -9.02 16.90
N GLU A 427 21.05 -8.67 18.07
CA GLU A 427 20.49 -7.62 18.91
C GLU A 427 20.90 -6.22 18.46
N LEU A 428 19.98 -5.27 18.64
CA LEU A 428 20.24 -3.84 18.53
C LEU A 428 20.60 -3.25 19.90
N VAL A 429 21.32 -2.14 19.90
CA VAL A 429 21.64 -1.34 21.10
C VAL A 429 21.09 0.07 20.98
N THR A 430 20.96 0.76 22.10
CA THR A 430 20.57 2.18 22.09
C THR A 430 21.78 3.02 21.70
N VAL A 431 21.60 3.93 20.73
CA VAL A 431 22.65 4.82 20.20
C VAL A 431 22.15 6.27 20.26
N GLU A 432 23.02 7.17 20.72
CA GLU A 432 22.76 8.62 20.72
C GLU A 432 23.27 9.25 19.42
N PRO A 433 22.69 10.39 18.99
CA PRO A 433 23.13 11.05 17.77
C PRO A 433 24.56 11.58 17.95
N GLU A 434 25.38 11.49 16.91
CA GLU A 434 26.70 12.09 16.94
C GLU A 434 26.60 13.61 17.19
N PRO A 435 27.52 14.18 17.98
CA PRO A 435 27.53 15.61 18.19
C PRO A 435 27.89 16.32 16.88
N LYS A 436 27.30 17.49 16.66
CA LYS A 436 27.75 18.36 15.56
C LYS A 436 29.21 18.72 15.80
N VAL A 437 30.10 18.28 14.92
CA VAL A 437 31.52 18.65 14.95
C VAL A 437 31.61 20.15 14.67
N ALA A 438 32.06 20.93 15.66
CA ALA A 438 32.34 22.36 15.46
C ALA A 438 33.52 22.49 14.49
N ASN A 439 33.37 23.37 13.49
CA ASN A 439 34.45 23.72 12.57
C ASN A 439 35.62 24.38 13.29
#